data_AF-A0A920RZU4-F1
#
_entry.id   AF-A0A920RZU4-F1
#
_cell.length_a   1.000
_cell.length_b   1.000
_cell.length_c   1.000
_cell.angle_alpha   90.00
_cell.angle_beta   90.00
_cell.angle_gamma   90.00
#
_symmetry.space_group_name_H-M   'P 1'
#
loop_
_entity.id
_entity.type
_entity.pdbx_description
1 polymer ?
#
loop_
_entity_poly.entity_id
_entity_poly.type
_entity_poly.pdbx_seq_one_letter_code
_entity_poly.pdbx_strand_id
1 'polypeptide(L)' 'MKIKYPFHAFSCWSYKSYLIKMKLRAYVSLNIQTGEALDTHSYATLLGAGATTINPYLGFRHNTSKI' A
#
# COMPACT_ATOMS: atom_id res chain seq x y z
N MET A 1 4.50 11.45 -9.73
CA MET A 1 3.03 11.47 -9.52
C MET A 1 2.71 10.64 -8.28
N LYS A 2 2.23 11.23 -7.18
CA LYS A 2 1.86 10.48 -5.96
C LYS A 2 0.40 10.08 -6.07
N ILE A 3 0.15 8.81 -6.29
CA ILE A 3 -1.20 8.27 -6.36
C ILE A 3 -1.60 7.81 -4.96
N LYS A 4 -2.65 8.42 -4.41
CA LYS A 4 -3.04 8.30 -3.00
C LYS A 4 -4.48 7.78 -2.95
N TYR A 5 -4.63 6.48 -2.75
CA TYR A 5 -5.95 5.85 -2.60
C TYR A 5 -5.92 4.77 -1.51
N PRO A 6 -7.04 4.56 -0.80
CA PRO A 6 -7.20 3.41 0.06
C PRO A 6 -7.37 2.15 -0.80
N PHE A 7 -6.39 1.25 -0.77
CA PHE A 7 -6.35 0.09 -1.66
C PHE A 7 -6.22 -1.23 -0.92
N HIS A 8 -6.99 -2.22 -1.38
CA HIS A 8 -6.84 -3.63 -1.03
C HIS A 8 -5.68 -4.25 -1.82
N ALA A 9 -5.00 -5.26 -1.27
CA ALA A 9 -3.85 -5.94 -1.89
C ALA A 9 -4.06 -6.31 -3.38
N PHE A 10 -5.24 -6.80 -3.75
CA PHE A 10 -5.58 -7.17 -5.14
C PHE A 10 -5.49 -5.99 -6.12
N SER A 11 -5.96 -4.81 -5.71
CA SER A 11 -5.95 -3.60 -6.56
C SER A 11 -4.53 -3.08 -6.83
N CYS A 12 -3.62 -3.21 -5.85
CA CYS A 12 -2.21 -2.88 -6.02
C CYS A 12 -1.55 -3.76 -7.10
N TRP A 13 -1.89 -5.05 -7.14
CA TRP A 13 -1.39 -5.97 -8.16
C TRP A 13 -1.80 -5.60 -9.59
N SER A 14 -3.07 -5.21 -9.77
CA SER A 14 -3.59 -4.75 -11.06
C SER A 14 -2.87 -3.49 -11.54
N TYR A 15 -2.71 -2.51 -10.65
CA TYR A 15 -2.00 -1.27 -10.97
C TYR A 15 -0.51 -1.49 -11.27
N LYS A 16 0.16 -2.38 -10.52
CA LYS A 16 1.54 -2.81 -10.80
C LYS A 16 1.68 -3.34 -12.22
N SER A 17 0.77 -4.20 -12.66
CA SER A 17 0.80 -4.81 -13.99
C SER A 17 0.48 -3.80 -15.10
N TYR A 18 -0.48 -2.90 -14.84
CA TYR A 18 -0.81 -1.78 -15.72
C TYR A 18 0.39 -0.82 -15.92
N LEU A 19 1.07 -0.45 -14.84
CA LEU A 19 2.27 0.39 -14.91
C LEU A 19 3.45 -0.26 -15.63
N ILE A 20 3.63 -1.59 -15.50
CA ILE A 20 4.65 -2.32 -16.24
C ILE A 20 4.38 -2.21 -17.74
N LYS A 21 3.12 -2.41 -18.16
CA LYS A 21 2.73 -2.27 -19.58
C LYS A 21 3.00 -0.87 -20.12
N MET A 22 2.82 0.16 -19.27
CA MET A 22 3.11 1.55 -19.62
C MET A 22 4.58 1.96 -19.39
N LYS A 23 5.46 1.06 -18.93
CA LYS A 23 6.88 1.34 -18.59
C LYS A 23 7.09 2.47 -17.57
N LEU A 24 6.07 2.86 -16.81
CA LEU A 24 6.09 3.98 -15.87
C LEU A 24 6.49 3.57 -14.44
N ARG A 25 6.86 2.31 -14.21
CA ARG A 25 7.13 1.78 -12.86
C ARG A 25 8.28 2.48 -12.12
N ALA A 26 9.30 2.94 -12.84
CA ALA A 26 10.42 3.67 -12.25
C ALA A 26 10.10 5.15 -11.97
N TYR A 27 9.03 5.68 -12.57
CA TYR A 27 8.67 7.10 -12.54
C TYR A 27 7.57 7.43 -11.52
N VAL A 28 6.95 6.42 -10.91
CA VAL A 28 5.78 6.61 -10.06
C VAL A 28 5.95 5.91 -8.72
N SER A 29 5.61 6.63 -7.65
CA SER A 29 5.66 6.13 -6.28
C SER A 29 4.23 5.86 -5.81
N LEU A 30 3.99 4.61 -5.40
CA LEU A 30 2.73 4.15 -4.84
C LEU A 30 2.71 4.37 -3.33
N ASN A 31 1.93 5.35 -2.88
CA ASN A 31 1.72 5.61 -1.47
C ASN A 31 0.32 5.12 -1.07
N ILE A 32 0.26 3.95 -0.43
CA ILE A 32 -0.99 3.32 -0.03
C ILE A 32 -1.36 3.78 1.38
N GLN A 33 -2.62 4.15 1.57
CA GLN A 33 -3.15 4.60 2.85
C GLN A 33 -4.29 3.68 3.25
N THR A 34 -4.05 2.78 4.21
CA THR A 34 -5.01 1.73 4.57
C THR A 34 -5.30 1.74 6.06
N GLY A 35 -6.58 1.61 6.43
CA GLY A 35 -6.99 1.41 7.83
C GLY A 35 -6.90 -0.05 8.28
N GLU A 36 -6.98 -0.99 7.34
CA GLU A 36 -7.20 -2.42 7.63
C GLU A 36 -5.91 -3.25 7.82
N ALA A 37 -4.74 -2.69 7.50
CA ALA A 37 -3.48 -3.42 7.59
C ALA A 37 -2.91 -3.39 9.02
N LEU A 38 -3.68 -3.92 9.98
CA LEU A 38 -3.25 -4.10 11.36
C LEU A 38 -2.26 -5.29 11.48
N ASP A 39 -2.45 -6.32 10.65
CA ASP A 39 -1.62 -7.53 10.67
C ASP A 39 -0.40 -7.46 9.75
N THR A 40 0.73 -7.98 10.23
CA THR A 40 1.98 -8.08 9.48
C THR A 40 1.82 -8.85 8.17
N HIS A 41 0.91 -9.82 8.12
CA HIS A 41 0.59 -10.57 6.91
C HIS A 41 0.01 -9.69 5.79
N SER A 42 -0.99 -8.88 6.13
CA SER A 42 -1.60 -7.92 5.19
C SER A 42 -0.61 -6.83 4.77
N TYR A 43 0.25 -6.39 5.70
CA TYR A 43 1.31 -5.44 5.42
C TYR A 43 2.36 -6.00 4.43
N ALA A 44 2.84 -7.22 4.67
CA ALA A 44 3.79 -7.90 3.79
C ALA A 44 3.22 -8.13 2.38
N THR A 45 1.94 -8.46 2.29
CA THR A 45 1.26 -8.69 1.00
C THR A 45 1.14 -7.41 0.18
N LEU A 46 0.88 -6.26 0.82
CA LEU A 46 0.84 -4.95 0.14
C LEU A 46 2.21 -4.51 -0.37
N LEU A 47 3.28 -4.72 0.42
CA LEU A 47 4.65 -4.48 -0.04
C LEU A 47 5.03 -5.41 -1.20
N GLY A 48 4.75 -6.71 -1.08
CA GLY A 48 5.02 -7.71 -2.13
C GLY A 48 4.22 -7.47 -3.42
N ALA A 49 3.02 -6.92 -3.31
CA ALA A 49 2.19 -6.51 -4.44
C ALA A 49 2.71 -5.25 -5.15
N GLY A 50 3.71 -4.55 -4.62
CA GLY A 50 4.40 -3.43 -5.27
C GLY A 50 4.13 -2.05 -4.67
N ALA A 51 3.61 -1.94 -3.45
CA ALA A 51 3.53 -0.68 -2.73
C ALA A 51 4.92 -0.16 -2.35
N THR A 52 5.22 1.11 -2.62
CA THR A 52 6.50 1.72 -2.20
C THR A 52 6.44 2.29 -0.79
N THR A 53 5.27 2.68 -0.31
CA THR A 53 5.08 3.17 1.06
C THR A 53 3.65 2.89 1.50
N ILE A 54 3.48 2.49 2.76
CA ILE A 54 2.18 2.19 3.36
C ILE A 54 2.05 3.03 4.64
N ASN A 55 1.00 3.83 4.73
CA ASN A 55 0.66 4.60 5.94
C ASN A 55 -0.61 4.02 6.59
N PRO A 56 -0.47 3.16 7.63
CA PRO A 56 -1.59 2.58 8.34
C PRO A 56 -2.16 3.55 9.38
N TYR A 57 -3.24 4.25 9.04
CA TYR A 57 -3.84 5.26 9.93
C TYR A 57 -4.50 4.66 11.18
N LEU A 58 -5.13 3.48 11.07
CA LEU A 58 -5.81 2.83 12.20
C LEU A 58 -4.85 2.03 13.08
N GLY A 59 -3.86 1.34 12.48
CA GLY A 59 -2.86 0.56 13.23
C GLY A 59 -1.99 1.41 14.15
N PHE A 60 -1.64 2.62 13.73
CA PHE A 60 -0.93 3.56 14.60
C PHE A 60 -1.74 3.91 15.85
N ARG A 61 -3.06 4.08 15.73
CA ARG A 61 -3.95 4.43 16.85
C ARG A 61 -4.20 3.26 17.82
N HIS A 62 -4.34 2.05 17.30
CA HIS A 62 -4.54 0.85 18.12
C HIS A 62 -3.30 0.54 18.99
N ASN A 63 -2.09 0.75 18.45
CA ASN A 63 -0.86 0.41 19.15
C ASN A 63 -0.46 1.48 20.18
N THR A 64 -0.91 2.72 20.00
CA THR A 64 -0.68 3.82 20.94
C THR A 64 -1.67 3.86 22.12
N SER A 65 -2.84 3.24 22.02
CA SER A 65 -3.77 3.11 23.17
C SER A 65 -3.39 2.02 24.16
N LYS A 66 -2.37 1.21 23.86
CA LYS A 66 -1.82 0.16 24.75
C LYS A 66 -0.54 0.61 25.49
N ILE A 67 -0.27 1.90 25.52
CA ILE A 67 0.82 2.53 26.29
C ILE A 67 0.20 3.28 27.46
#